data_AF-A0AAV5BCJ6-F1
#
_entry.id   AF-A0AAV5BCJ6-F1
#
_cell.length_a   1.000
_cell.length_b   1.000
_cell.length_c   1.000
_cell.angle_alpha   90.00
_cell.angle_beta   90.00
_cell.angle_gamma   90.00
#
_symmetry.space_group_name_H-M   'P 1'
#
loop_
_entity.id
_entity.type
_entity.pdbx_description
1 polymer ?
#
loop_
_entity_poly.entity_id
_entity_poly.type
_entity_poly.pdbx_seq_one_letter_code
_entity_poly.pdbx_strand_id
1 'polypeptide(L)'
;MKKLIKCLFALMLVFGLSACSGSEEEKENIRLAVDSYLANCKTGDYEAADAFLTEDADDSLGTAQIYEQLDSQLADLGLGDDFDREARAFTSSVISAIFKEYKIDSTEIAGDTAKVEVTLKGIDENSFDLNAVQLDAMNEVNTYLQDNEQELQTYAQNHTEDELTAKISADLSKIVFGQMTTYVESLPDSQTNLQFDMKKTDGSWKIASIMEKSAQQ
;
A
#
# COMPACT_ATOMS: atom_id res chain seq x y z
N MET A 1 29.86 -7.98 -20.48
CA MET A 1 29.59 -9.27 -19.82
C MET A 1 28.65 -9.06 -18.64
N LYS A 2 27.42 -9.57 -18.76
CA LYS A 2 26.47 -10.06 -17.74
C LYS A 2 26.37 -9.31 -16.40
N LYS A 3 25.29 -8.54 -16.17
CA LYS A 3 24.49 -8.49 -14.90
C LYS A 3 23.07 -7.86 -15.02
N LEU A 4 22.44 -7.74 -16.21
CA LEU A 4 21.09 -7.13 -16.36
C LEU A 4 19.95 -8.14 -16.63
N ILE A 5 20.06 -9.38 -16.16
CA ILE A 5 19.01 -10.41 -16.36
C ILE A 5 18.74 -11.10 -15.02
N LYS A 6 18.06 -10.42 -14.09
CA LYS A 6 17.31 -11.02 -12.97
C LYS A 6 16.33 -9.97 -12.43
N CYS A 7 15.12 -9.93 -13.01
CA CYS A 7 13.87 -9.45 -12.39
C CYS A 7 12.69 -9.52 -13.39
N LEU A 8 12.94 -9.71 -14.69
CA LEU A 8 11.91 -9.73 -15.73
C LEU A 8 11.33 -11.13 -16.03
N PHE A 9 11.28 -12.03 -15.05
CA PHE A 9 10.85 -13.44 -15.24
C PHE A 9 9.64 -13.88 -14.40
N ALA A 10 8.94 -12.96 -13.74
CA ALA A 10 7.66 -13.27 -13.08
C ALA A 10 6.43 -13.04 -13.99
N LEU A 11 6.57 -12.28 -15.08
CA LEU A 11 5.45 -11.83 -15.93
C LEU A 11 5.12 -12.73 -17.13
N MET A 12 5.85 -13.82 -17.37
CA MET A 12 5.81 -14.54 -18.66
C MET A 12 5.38 -16.03 -18.58
N LEU A 13 4.85 -16.50 -17.45
CA LEU A 13 4.53 -17.93 -17.25
C LEU A 13 3.05 -18.33 -17.41
N VAL A 14 2.14 -17.42 -17.76
CA VAL A 14 0.70 -17.75 -17.89
C VAL A 14 0.18 -17.70 -19.35
N PHE A 15 1.00 -17.26 -20.30
CA PHE A 15 0.59 -17.17 -21.70
C PHE A 15 0.95 -18.42 -22.50
N GLY A 16 0.10 -19.44 -22.36
CA GLY A 16 -0.02 -20.49 -23.34
C GLY A 16 -0.13 -21.88 -22.73
N LEU A 17 -1.36 -22.42 -22.73
CA LEU A 17 -1.72 -23.63 -23.49
C LEU A 17 -3.09 -24.15 -23.03
N SER A 18 -4.00 -24.32 -24.01
CA SER A 18 -5.15 -25.27 -24.04
C SER A 18 -6.43 -24.85 -23.29
N ALA A 19 -7.40 -24.22 -23.94
CA ALA A 19 -8.46 -24.92 -24.67
C ALA A 19 -8.87 -26.28 -24.04
N CYS A 20 -10.02 -26.27 -23.34
CA CYS A 20 -10.79 -27.41 -22.82
C CYS A 20 -10.49 -27.95 -21.40
N SER A 21 -10.77 -27.15 -20.37
CA SER A 21 -11.57 -27.58 -19.19
C SER A 21 -12.29 -26.36 -18.56
N GLY A 22 -13.16 -25.73 -19.36
CA GLY A 22 -13.58 -24.32 -19.27
C GLY A 22 -14.45 -23.88 -18.08
N SER A 23 -14.12 -24.25 -16.84
CA SER A 23 -14.58 -23.49 -15.67
C SER A 23 -13.56 -23.46 -14.54
N GLU A 24 -12.87 -24.57 -14.25
CA GLU A 24 -11.91 -24.60 -13.13
C GLU A 24 -10.59 -23.91 -13.48
N GLU A 25 -10.07 -24.11 -14.69
CA GLU A 25 -8.89 -23.37 -15.17
C GLU A 25 -9.17 -21.87 -15.30
N GLU A 26 -10.36 -21.49 -15.77
CA GLU A 26 -10.74 -20.08 -15.84
C GLU A 26 -10.92 -19.46 -14.46
N LYS A 27 -11.53 -20.17 -13.50
CA LYS A 27 -11.60 -19.74 -12.10
C LYS A 27 -10.22 -19.55 -11.49
N GLU A 28 -9.28 -20.46 -11.76
CA GLU A 28 -7.92 -20.34 -11.25
C GLU A 28 -7.21 -19.12 -11.83
N ASN A 29 -7.34 -18.86 -13.13
CA ASN A 29 -6.77 -17.66 -13.75
C ASN A 29 -7.36 -16.36 -13.19
N ILE A 30 -8.68 -16.36 -12.89
CA ILE A 30 -9.33 -15.22 -12.23
C ILE A 30 -8.79 -15.03 -10.80
N ARG A 31 -8.69 -16.12 -10.02
CA ARG A 31 -8.14 -16.08 -8.66
C ARG A 31 -6.72 -15.55 -8.65
N LEU A 32 -5.86 -16.05 -9.53
CA LEU A 32 -4.48 -15.60 -9.65
C LEU A 32 -4.37 -14.11 -9.96
N ALA A 33 -5.28 -13.56 -10.79
CA ALA A 33 -5.31 -12.13 -11.07
C ALA A 33 -5.66 -11.30 -9.83
N VAL A 34 -6.71 -11.71 -9.09
CA VAL A 34 -7.14 -11.04 -7.84
C VAL A 34 -6.08 -11.19 -6.74
N ASP A 35 -5.52 -12.39 -6.58
CA ASP A 35 -4.45 -12.67 -5.62
C ASP A 35 -3.21 -11.82 -5.89
N SER A 36 -2.78 -11.75 -7.15
CA SER A 36 -1.60 -10.97 -7.53
C SER A 36 -1.84 -9.47 -7.32
N TYR A 37 -3.03 -8.96 -7.66
CA TYR A 37 -3.41 -7.58 -7.40
C TYR A 37 -3.33 -7.25 -5.89
N LEU A 38 -4.00 -8.05 -5.04
CA LEU A 38 -4.03 -7.83 -3.59
C LEU A 38 -2.64 -8.00 -2.95
N ALA A 39 -1.85 -8.96 -3.42
CA ALA A 39 -0.48 -9.15 -2.96
C ALA A 39 0.40 -7.95 -3.29
N ASN A 40 0.30 -7.41 -4.51
CA ASN A 40 1.05 -6.22 -4.93
C ASN A 40 0.62 -4.96 -4.16
N CYS A 41 -0.69 -4.78 -3.95
CA CYS A 41 -1.22 -3.70 -3.10
C CYS A 41 -0.60 -3.77 -1.70
N LYS A 42 -0.58 -4.97 -1.10
CA LYS A 42 -0.02 -5.20 0.23
C LYS A 42 1.47 -4.88 0.31
N THR A 43 2.25 -5.17 -0.73
CA THR A 43 3.70 -4.90 -0.76
C THR A 43 4.05 -3.48 -1.18
N GLY A 44 3.08 -2.66 -1.57
CA GLY A 44 3.33 -1.32 -2.06
C GLY A 44 3.79 -1.23 -3.52
N ASP A 45 3.62 -2.31 -4.30
CA ASP A 45 4.03 -2.37 -5.71
C ASP A 45 2.84 -2.04 -6.63
N TYR A 46 2.43 -0.77 -6.63
CA TYR A 46 1.21 -0.35 -7.34
C TYR A 46 1.33 -0.40 -8.84
N GLU A 47 2.52 -0.17 -9.40
CA GLU A 47 2.74 -0.39 -10.83
C GLU A 47 2.46 -1.86 -11.21
N ALA A 48 2.86 -2.81 -10.37
CA ALA A 48 2.55 -4.22 -10.56
C ALA A 48 1.07 -4.55 -10.25
N ALA A 49 0.41 -3.83 -9.34
CA ALA A 49 -1.02 -3.97 -9.08
C ALA A 49 -1.86 -3.46 -10.27
N ASP A 50 -1.56 -2.27 -10.79
CA ASP A 50 -2.23 -1.63 -11.92
C ASP A 50 -2.16 -2.49 -13.19
N ALA A 51 -1.12 -3.30 -13.33
CA ALA A 51 -1.01 -4.27 -14.41
C ALA A 51 -2.13 -5.33 -14.39
N PHE A 52 -2.92 -5.47 -13.32
CA PHE A 52 -4.09 -6.35 -13.25
C PHE A 52 -5.41 -5.61 -13.52
N LEU A 53 -5.40 -4.28 -13.59
CA LEU A 53 -6.57 -3.46 -13.88
C LEU A 53 -6.80 -3.34 -15.41
N THR A 54 -8.04 -3.04 -15.81
CA THR A 54 -8.32 -2.49 -17.14
C THR A 54 -7.93 -1.01 -17.19
N GLU A 55 -7.73 -0.47 -18.39
CA GLU A 55 -7.36 0.95 -18.57
C GLU A 55 -8.43 1.92 -18.00
N ASP A 56 -9.68 1.48 -18.00
CA ASP A 56 -10.85 2.21 -17.51
C ASP A 56 -11.36 1.71 -16.16
N ALA A 57 -10.52 1.02 -15.39
CA ALA A 57 -10.94 0.40 -14.14
C ALA A 57 -11.37 1.44 -13.08
N ASP A 58 -12.43 1.11 -12.35
CA ASP A 58 -12.87 1.84 -11.16
C ASP A 58 -12.32 1.14 -9.90
N ASP A 59 -11.16 1.60 -9.40
CA ASP A 59 -10.55 1.08 -8.18
C ASP A 59 -10.95 1.90 -6.95
N SER A 60 -11.93 1.41 -6.20
CA SER A 60 -12.37 2.05 -4.96
C SER A 60 -11.34 1.98 -3.83
N LEU A 61 -10.32 1.11 -3.91
CA LEU A 61 -9.29 1.01 -2.88
C LEU A 61 -8.29 2.17 -2.97
N GLY A 62 -8.18 2.82 -4.13
CA GLY A 62 -7.47 4.09 -4.29
C GLY A 62 -5.97 4.02 -3.98
N THR A 63 -5.37 2.82 -4.04
CA THR A 63 -4.05 2.60 -3.45
C THR A 63 -2.91 3.25 -4.25
N ALA A 64 -3.02 3.28 -5.58
CA ALA A 64 -2.10 4.02 -6.44
C ALA A 64 -2.14 5.53 -6.13
N GLN A 65 -3.34 6.09 -5.97
CA GLN A 65 -3.53 7.51 -5.66
C GLN A 65 -2.90 7.90 -4.31
N ILE A 66 -2.90 7.00 -3.31
CA ILE A 66 -2.23 7.23 -2.03
C ILE A 66 -0.72 7.45 -2.24
N TYR A 67 -0.07 6.65 -3.09
CA TYR A 67 1.37 6.75 -3.31
C TYR A 67 1.74 7.89 -4.24
N GLU A 68 0.94 8.17 -5.26
CA GLU A 68 1.12 9.37 -6.09
C GLU A 68 1.00 10.65 -5.24
N GLN A 69 0.03 10.70 -4.32
CA GLN A 69 -0.11 11.81 -3.38
C GLN A 69 1.07 11.88 -2.41
N LEU A 70 1.55 10.75 -1.89
CA LEU A 70 2.73 10.70 -1.05
C LEU A 70 3.95 11.23 -1.81
N ASP A 71 4.20 10.78 -3.04
CA ASP A 71 5.33 11.20 -3.87
C ASP A 71 5.29 12.70 -4.15
N SER A 72 4.11 13.22 -4.51
CA SER A 72 3.92 14.65 -4.71
C SER A 72 4.20 15.44 -3.43
N GLN A 73 3.71 14.98 -2.28
CA GLN A 73 3.91 15.67 -1.00
C GLN A 73 5.37 15.65 -0.56
N LEU A 74 6.07 14.51 -0.71
CA LEU A 74 7.48 14.41 -0.36
C LEU A 74 8.34 15.31 -1.25
N ALA A 75 8.06 15.33 -2.56
CA ALA A 75 8.74 16.22 -3.49
C ALA A 75 8.53 17.71 -3.14
N ASP A 76 7.31 18.10 -2.75
CA ASP A 76 6.98 19.47 -2.36
C ASP A 76 7.63 19.87 -1.02
N LEU A 77 7.71 18.94 -0.06
CA LEU A 77 8.29 19.19 1.26
C LEU A 77 9.82 19.31 1.21
N GLY A 78 10.49 18.54 0.36
CA GLY A 78 11.94 18.64 0.15
C GLY A 78 12.78 18.41 1.41
N LEU A 79 12.30 17.59 2.34
CA LEU A 79 12.93 17.35 3.65
C LEU A 79 14.10 16.34 3.62
N GLY A 80 14.37 15.77 2.44
CA GLY A 80 15.51 14.91 2.15
C GLY A 80 15.22 13.42 2.22
N ASP A 81 16.11 12.62 1.61
CA ASP A 81 15.94 11.18 1.37
C ASP A 81 15.62 10.36 2.63
N ASP A 82 16.15 10.75 3.79
CA ASP A 82 15.88 10.08 5.06
C ASP A 82 14.43 10.27 5.50
N PHE A 83 13.88 11.48 5.39
CA PHE A 83 12.47 11.74 5.69
C PHE A 83 11.56 10.96 4.73
N ASP A 84 11.86 11.03 3.43
CA ASP A 84 11.10 10.35 2.38
C ASP A 84 11.06 8.84 2.61
N ARG A 85 12.19 8.25 3.03
CA ARG A 85 12.27 6.82 3.35
C ARG A 85 11.38 6.45 4.53
N GLU A 86 11.40 7.21 5.63
CA GLU A 86 10.57 6.91 6.80
C GLU A 86 9.07 7.10 6.48
N ALA A 87 8.71 8.13 5.71
CA ALA A 87 7.34 8.35 5.26
C ALA A 87 6.83 7.18 4.41
N ARG A 88 7.65 6.70 3.46
CA ARG A 88 7.34 5.51 2.64
C ARG A 88 7.19 4.25 3.47
N ALA A 89 8.07 4.05 4.43
CA ALA A 89 8.00 2.90 5.33
C ALA A 89 6.70 2.94 6.16
N PHE A 90 6.31 4.11 6.66
CA PHE A 90 5.04 4.29 7.36
C PHE A 90 3.84 3.99 6.45
N THR A 91 3.75 4.58 5.26
CA THR A 91 2.65 4.31 4.32
C THR A 91 2.56 2.82 3.97
N SER A 92 3.70 2.17 3.72
CA SER A 92 3.74 0.72 3.47
C SER A 92 3.24 -0.10 4.66
N SER A 93 3.57 0.32 5.89
CA SER A 93 3.06 -0.31 7.12
C SER A 93 1.54 -0.16 7.26
N VAL A 94 1.00 1.05 7.02
CA VAL A 94 -0.45 1.31 7.03
C VAL A 94 -1.18 0.42 6.04
N ILE A 95 -0.72 0.38 4.79
CA ILE A 95 -1.33 -0.47 3.77
C ILE A 95 -1.23 -1.95 4.16
N SER A 96 -0.07 -2.41 4.63
CA SER A 96 0.07 -3.78 5.10
C SER A 96 -0.91 -4.14 6.25
N ALA A 97 -1.24 -3.16 7.10
CA ALA A 97 -2.19 -3.30 8.19
C ALA A 97 -3.66 -3.27 7.72
N ILE A 98 -3.97 -2.56 6.63
CA ILE A 98 -5.28 -2.61 5.95
C ILE A 98 -5.46 -3.96 5.23
N PHE A 99 -4.40 -4.48 4.61
CA PHE A 99 -4.42 -5.74 3.85
C PHE A 99 -3.77 -6.91 4.64
N LYS A 100 -4.10 -7.08 5.93
CA LYS A 100 -3.51 -8.13 6.78
C LYS A 100 -3.77 -9.53 6.21
N GLU A 101 -5.03 -9.87 6.00
CA GLU A 101 -5.46 -11.15 5.44
C GLU A 101 -6.59 -10.92 4.45
N TYR A 102 -6.68 -11.76 3.43
CA TYR A 102 -7.85 -11.77 2.56
C TYR A 102 -8.22 -13.21 2.18
N LYS A 103 -9.46 -13.39 1.76
CA LYS A 103 -10.01 -14.68 1.34
C LYS A 103 -10.94 -14.46 0.15
N ILE A 104 -10.68 -15.17 -0.94
CA ILE A 104 -11.63 -15.28 -2.05
C ILE A 104 -12.77 -16.22 -1.63
N ASP A 105 -13.97 -15.68 -1.49
CA ASP A 105 -15.16 -16.42 -1.03
C ASP A 105 -15.89 -17.13 -2.17
N SER A 106 -16.03 -16.46 -3.31
CA SER A 106 -16.69 -17.03 -4.49
C SER A 106 -16.15 -16.43 -5.79
N THR A 107 -16.41 -17.16 -6.88
CA THR A 107 -16.09 -16.74 -8.25
C THR A 107 -17.21 -17.20 -9.17
N GLU A 108 -17.90 -16.26 -9.78
CA GLU A 108 -19.02 -16.50 -10.71
C GLU A 108 -18.62 -16.05 -12.10
N ILE A 109 -18.61 -16.96 -13.08
CA ILE A 109 -18.19 -16.67 -14.46
C ILE A 109 -19.42 -16.60 -15.36
N ALA A 110 -19.49 -15.54 -16.17
CA ALA A 110 -20.52 -15.31 -17.17
C ALA A 110 -19.87 -14.85 -18.49
N GLY A 111 -19.49 -15.83 -19.32
CA GLY A 111 -18.80 -15.56 -20.59
C GLY A 111 -17.45 -14.86 -20.37
N ASP A 112 -17.30 -13.68 -20.93
CA ASP A 112 -16.09 -12.86 -20.83
C ASP A 112 -16.08 -11.92 -19.61
N THR A 113 -16.99 -12.14 -18.66
CA THR A 113 -17.06 -11.42 -17.38
C THR A 113 -17.07 -12.38 -16.21
N ALA A 114 -16.58 -11.95 -15.06
CA ALA A 114 -16.71 -12.70 -13.82
C ALA A 114 -16.88 -11.76 -12.62
N LYS A 115 -17.46 -12.29 -11.54
CA LYS A 115 -17.54 -11.62 -10.24
C LYS A 115 -16.78 -12.42 -9.21
N VAL A 116 -15.93 -11.76 -8.44
CA VAL A 116 -15.16 -12.38 -7.36
C VAL A 116 -15.49 -11.67 -6.06
N GLU A 117 -15.94 -12.45 -5.09
CA GLU A 117 -16.21 -11.95 -3.75
C GLU A 117 -14.97 -12.19 -2.89
N VAL A 118 -14.51 -11.16 -2.20
CA VAL A 118 -13.33 -11.22 -1.34
C VAL A 118 -13.67 -10.65 0.03
N THR A 119 -13.41 -11.41 1.07
CA THR A 119 -13.35 -10.91 2.44
C THR A 119 -11.94 -10.40 2.71
N LEU A 120 -11.79 -9.11 2.99
CA LEU A 120 -10.58 -8.48 3.50
C LEU A 120 -10.66 -8.36 5.02
N LYS A 121 -9.57 -8.69 5.72
CA LYS A 121 -9.39 -8.39 7.15
C LYS A 121 -8.18 -7.49 7.30
N GLY A 122 -8.37 -6.45 8.09
CA GLY A 122 -7.38 -5.42 8.32
C GLY A 122 -7.69 -4.63 9.57
N ILE A 123 -7.08 -3.47 9.70
CA ILE A 123 -7.45 -2.46 10.70
C ILE A 123 -8.77 -1.78 10.32
N ASP A 124 -9.48 -1.24 11.31
CA ASP A 124 -10.58 -0.31 11.09
C ASP A 124 -10.03 1.09 10.80
N GLU A 125 -9.99 1.45 9.53
CA GLU A 125 -9.55 2.76 9.05
C GLU A 125 -10.39 3.90 9.64
N ASN A 126 -11.68 3.66 9.89
CA ASN A 126 -12.58 4.67 10.44
C ASN A 126 -12.32 4.95 11.92
N SER A 127 -11.58 4.06 12.60
CA SER A 127 -11.14 4.24 13.98
C SER A 127 -9.84 5.06 14.09
N PHE A 128 -9.19 5.41 12.98
CA PHE A 128 -8.00 6.25 12.99
C PHE A 128 -8.34 7.69 13.43
N ASP A 129 -7.79 8.13 14.57
CA ASP A 129 -7.90 9.50 15.05
C ASP A 129 -6.53 10.18 15.06
N LEU A 130 -6.35 11.12 14.13
CA LEU A 130 -5.12 11.90 14.02
C LEU A 130 -4.80 12.69 15.30
N ASN A 131 -5.83 13.13 16.05
CA ASN A 131 -5.61 13.90 17.27
C ASN A 131 -5.03 13.03 18.39
N ALA A 132 -5.40 11.74 18.42
CA ALA A 132 -4.92 10.80 19.43
C ALA A 132 -3.41 10.60 19.30
N VAL A 133 -2.90 10.45 18.08
CA VAL A 133 -1.45 10.28 17.83
C VAL A 133 -0.67 11.61 17.91
N GLN A 134 -1.30 12.73 17.59
CA GLN A 134 -0.62 14.03 17.54
C GLN A 134 -0.05 14.44 18.91
N LEU A 135 -0.82 14.26 19.99
CA LEU A 135 -0.38 14.65 21.33
C LEU A 135 0.86 13.86 21.78
N ASP A 136 0.86 12.55 21.55
CA ASP A 136 1.96 11.66 21.92
C ASP A 136 3.20 11.96 21.07
N ALA A 137 3.04 12.13 19.76
CA ALA A 137 4.12 12.53 18.87
C ALA A 137 4.75 13.88 19.29
N MET A 138 3.93 14.87 19.68
CA MET A 138 4.44 16.16 20.15
C MET A 138 5.24 16.05 21.45
N ASN A 139 4.82 15.19 22.38
CA ASN A 139 5.55 14.96 23.62
C ASN A 139 6.93 14.33 23.35
N GLU A 140 7.00 13.35 22.46
CA GLU A 140 8.26 12.71 22.06
C GLU A 140 9.19 13.66 21.31
N VAL A 141 8.67 14.48 20.40
CA VAL A 141 9.45 15.54 19.71
C VAL A 141 10.07 16.51 20.72
N ASN A 142 9.29 16.97 21.70
CA ASN A 142 9.81 17.87 22.74
C ASN A 142 10.87 17.20 23.61
N THR A 143 10.68 15.93 23.95
CA THR A 143 11.64 15.14 24.73
C THR A 143 12.96 15.00 23.98
N TYR A 144 12.91 14.65 22.68
CA TYR A 144 14.10 14.60 21.83
C TYR A 144 14.85 15.94 21.79
N LEU A 145 14.15 17.06 21.59
CA LEU A 145 14.79 18.37 21.53
C LEU A 145 15.46 18.76 22.86
N GLN A 146 14.85 18.40 24.00
CA GLN A 146 15.42 18.64 25.33
C GLN A 146 16.64 17.76 25.60
N ASP A 147 16.52 16.45 25.35
CA ASP A 147 17.58 15.47 25.63
C ASP A 147 18.80 15.67 24.73
N ASN A 148 18.59 16.19 23.52
CA ASN A 148 19.65 16.38 22.52
C ASN A 148 20.07 17.85 22.35
N GLU A 149 19.61 18.77 23.21
CA GLU A 149 19.88 20.22 23.07
C GLU A 149 21.38 20.50 22.88
N GLN A 150 22.24 19.91 23.72
CA GLN A 150 23.68 20.12 23.67
C GLN A 150 24.32 19.52 22.42
N GLU A 151 23.86 18.35 21.97
CA GLU A 151 24.32 17.73 20.73
C GLU A 151 23.96 18.62 19.54
N LEU A 152 22.70 19.05 19.45
CA LEU A 152 22.19 19.88 18.35
C LEU A 152 22.91 21.24 18.30
N GLN A 153 23.16 21.87 19.46
CA GLN A 153 23.96 23.10 19.53
C GLN A 153 25.40 22.86 19.04
N THR A 154 26.02 21.74 19.42
CA THR A 154 27.37 21.39 18.97
C THR A 154 27.39 21.10 17.47
N TYR A 155 26.36 20.43 16.96
CA TYR A 155 26.22 20.14 15.53
C TYR A 155 26.07 21.44 14.73
N ALA A 156 25.22 22.36 15.18
CA ALA A 156 24.97 23.66 14.56
C ALA A 156 26.23 24.56 14.48
N GLN A 157 27.18 24.41 15.40
CA GLN A 157 28.44 25.15 15.37
C GLN A 157 29.42 24.64 14.29
N ASN A 158 29.26 23.39 13.85
CA ASN A 158 30.18 22.70 12.95
C ASN A 158 29.60 22.42 11.56
N HIS A 159 28.31 22.69 11.36
CA HIS A 159 27.57 22.38 10.14
C HIS A 159 26.72 23.58 9.71
N THR A 160 26.26 23.55 8.46
CA THR A 160 25.34 24.53 7.89
C THR A 160 23.93 24.41 8.50
N GLU A 161 23.14 25.47 8.34
CA GLU A 161 21.73 25.46 8.76
C GLU A 161 20.91 24.39 8.02
N ASP A 162 21.22 24.15 6.74
CA ASP A 162 20.59 23.11 5.93
C ASP A 162 20.92 21.71 6.46
N GLU A 163 22.19 21.45 6.81
CA GLU A 163 22.62 20.18 7.41
C GLU A 163 21.99 19.94 8.79
N LEU A 164 21.88 20.99 9.61
CA LEU A 164 21.18 20.90 10.89
C LEU A 164 19.69 20.59 10.69
N THR A 165 19.04 21.25 9.74
CA THR A 165 17.61 21.05 9.42
C THR A 165 17.36 19.64 8.91
N ALA A 166 18.23 19.13 8.03
CA ALA A 166 18.16 17.75 7.53
C ALA A 166 18.34 16.74 8.67
N LYS A 167 19.31 16.93 9.57
CA LYS A 167 19.49 16.06 10.74
C LYS A 167 18.26 16.04 11.64
N ILE A 168 17.74 17.21 12.02
CA ILE A 168 16.55 17.31 12.87
C ILE A 168 15.36 16.65 12.19
N SER A 169 15.14 16.92 10.90
CA SER A 169 14.01 16.34 10.15
C SER A 169 14.12 14.80 10.07
N ALA A 170 15.32 14.27 9.84
CA ALA A 170 15.57 12.82 9.79
C ALA A 170 15.45 12.13 11.15
N ASP A 171 15.80 12.81 12.24
CA ASP A 171 15.64 12.26 13.60
C ASP A 171 14.17 12.33 14.04
N LEU A 172 13.49 13.45 13.79
CA LEU A 172 12.08 13.61 14.13
C LEU A 172 11.16 12.75 13.26
N SER A 173 11.49 12.50 12.00
CA SER A 173 10.69 11.61 11.13
C SER A 173 10.57 10.21 11.72
N LYS A 174 11.69 9.64 12.19
CA LYS A 174 11.71 8.33 12.84
C LYS A 174 10.82 8.29 14.09
N ILE A 175 10.86 9.34 14.89
CA ILE A 175 10.04 9.46 16.10
C ILE A 175 8.56 9.52 15.74
N VAL A 176 8.19 10.45 14.87
CA VAL A 176 6.79 10.70 14.49
C VAL A 176 6.20 9.48 13.76
N PHE A 177 6.86 8.99 12.72
CA PHE A 177 6.39 7.83 11.97
C PHE A 177 6.42 6.55 12.79
N GLY A 178 7.35 6.41 13.74
CA GLY A 178 7.36 5.31 14.70
C GLY A 178 6.14 5.30 15.62
N GLN A 179 5.77 6.46 16.16
CA GLN A 179 4.56 6.63 16.99
C GLN A 179 3.29 6.38 16.16
N MET A 180 3.22 6.91 14.95
CA MET A 180 2.10 6.67 14.04
C MET A 180 1.96 5.19 13.68
N THR A 181 3.08 4.50 13.43
CA THR A 181 3.07 3.05 13.17
C THR A 181 2.53 2.29 14.37
N THR A 182 3.01 2.60 15.58
CA THR A 182 2.55 1.96 16.83
C THR A 182 1.05 2.18 17.05
N TYR A 183 0.57 3.40 16.78
CA TYR A 183 -0.85 3.71 16.87
C TYR A 183 -1.69 2.91 15.87
N VAL A 184 -1.25 2.82 14.62
CA VAL A 184 -1.90 2.02 13.58
C VAL A 184 -1.97 0.53 13.96
N GLU A 185 -0.90 -0.01 14.52
CA GLU A 185 -0.86 -1.39 15.03
C GLU A 185 -1.83 -1.64 16.19
N SER A 186 -2.21 -0.59 16.92
CA SER A 186 -3.15 -0.66 18.05
C SER A 186 -4.62 -0.54 17.66
N LEU A 187 -4.91 -0.16 16.41
CA LEU A 187 -6.27 -0.01 15.92
C LEU A 187 -7.01 -1.34 15.95
N PRO A 188 -8.33 -1.33 16.21
CA PRO A 188 -9.13 -2.53 16.20
C PRO A 188 -9.15 -3.15 14.80
N ASP A 189 -9.23 -4.47 14.74
CA ASP A 189 -9.41 -5.16 13.47
C ASP A 189 -10.84 -4.98 12.94
N SER A 190 -10.96 -4.89 11.62
CA SER A 190 -12.22 -4.84 10.87
C SER A 190 -12.25 -5.92 9.78
N GLN A 191 -13.45 -6.13 9.23
CA GLN A 191 -13.64 -6.98 8.07
C GLN A 191 -14.44 -6.22 7.02
N THR A 192 -13.92 -6.18 5.80
CA THR A 192 -14.51 -5.49 4.65
C THR A 192 -14.80 -6.52 3.56
N ASN A 193 -15.99 -6.49 2.99
CA ASN A 193 -16.34 -7.37 1.87
C ASN A 193 -16.21 -6.59 0.56
N LEU A 194 -15.40 -7.10 -0.36
CA LEU A 194 -15.12 -6.51 -1.65
C LEU A 194 -15.70 -7.37 -2.76
N GLN A 195 -16.22 -6.71 -3.80
CA GLN A 195 -16.56 -7.35 -5.07
C GLN A 195 -15.61 -6.85 -6.15
N PHE A 196 -14.94 -7.78 -6.82
CA PHE A 196 -14.15 -7.53 -8.01
C PHE A 196 -14.97 -7.95 -9.23
N ASP A 197 -15.29 -7.00 -10.09
CA ASP A 197 -15.83 -7.29 -11.40
C ASP A 197 -14.68 -7.44 -12.39
N MET A 198 -14.60 -8.61 -13.01
CA MET A 198 -13.52 -9.03 -13.90
C MET A 198 -14.00 -9.03 -15.34
N LYS A 199 -13.11 -8.70 -16.27
CA LYS A 199 -13.35 -8.75 -17.71
C LYS A 199 -12.18 -9.40 -18.44
N LYS A 200 -12.49 -10.20 -19.45
CA LYS A 200 -11.48 -10.76 -20.36
C LYS A 200 -11.04 -9.71 -21.37
N THR A 201 -9.78 -9.33 -21.33
CA THR A 201 -9.13 -8.36 -22.22
C THR A 201 -7.89 -8.99 -22.83
N ASP A 202 -7.82 -9.04 -24.17
CA ASP A 202 -6.72 -9.66 -24.92
C ASP A 202 -6.36 -11.09 -24.48
N GLY A 203 -7.37 -11.86 -24.04
CA GLY A 203 -7.21 -13.24 -23.59
C GLY A 203 -6.81 -13.41 -22.12
N SER A 204 -6.63 -12.32 -21.36
CA SER A 204 -6.36 -12.31 -19.92
C SER A 204 -7.53 -11.77 -19.11
N TRP A 205 -7.71 -12.27 -17.90
CA TRP A 205 -8.64 -11.69 -16.94
C TRP A 205 -8.02 -10.45 -16.30
N LYS A 206 -8.77 -9.36 -16.28
CA LYS A 206 -8.40 -8.06 -15.69
C LYS A 206 -9.53 -7.58 -14.80
N ILE A 207 -9.19 -6.81 -13.78
CA ILE A 207 -10.14 -6.18 -12.86
C ILE A 207 -10.67 -4.92 -13.54
N ALA A 208 -11.98 -4.88 -13.76
CA ALA A 208 -12.67 -3.72 -14.34
C ALA A 208 -13.26 -2.80 -13.26
N SER A 209 -13.60 -3.34 -12.09
CA SER A 209 -13.95 -2.50 -10.95
C SER A 209 -13.78 -3.25 -9.63
N ILE A 210 -13.53 -2.50 -8.57
CA ILE A 210 -13.49 -2.96 -7.19
C ILE A 210 -14.50 -2.11 -6.41
N MET A 211 -15.36 -2.77 -5.64
CA MET A 211 -16.37 -2.09 -4.85
C MET A 211 -16.47 -2.70 -3.46
N GLU A 212 -16.55 -1.86 -2.43
CA GLU A 212 -16.98 -2.30 -1.10
C GLU A 212 -18.47 -2.62 -1.12
N LYS A 213 -18.82 -3.82 -0.65
CA LYS A 213 -20.20 -4.17 -0.38
C LYS A 213 -20.61 -3.58 0.96
N SER A 214 -21.34 -2.47 0.89
CA SER A 214 -22.08 -1.95 2.04
C SER A 214 -22.88 -3.09 2.67
N ALA A 215 -22.68 -3.32 3.98
CA ALA A 215 -23.51 -4.26 4.73
C ALA A 215 -24.98 -3.91 4.46
N GLN A 216 -25.74 -4.85 3.89
CA GLN A 216 -27.19 -4.69 3.81
C GLN A 216 -27.70 -4.57 5.25
N GLN A 217 -28.09 -3.34 5.64
CA GLN A 217 -28.80 -3.07 6.88
C GLN A 217 -30.17 -3.75 6.86
#